data_AF-A0A7V7WZW8-F1
#
_entry.id   AF-A0A7V7WZW8-F1
#
_cell.length_a   1.000
_cell.length_b   1.000
_cell.length_c   1.000
_cell.angle_alpha   90.00
_cell.angle_beta   90.00
_cell.angle_gamma   90.00
#
_symmetry.space_group_name_H-M   'P 1'
#
loop_
_entity.id
_entity.type
_entity.pdbx_description
1 polymer ?
#
loop_
_entity_poly.entity_id
_entity_poly.type
_entity_poly.pdbx_seq_one_letter_code
_entity_poly.pdbx_strand_id
1 'polypeptide(L)'
;MNSSKMVFFVLVSIIAAGSIGCDQKSHEIISAPTVATLPIANITAVSASSGGDVNDDGNAIVTARGVCWSKAPNPTIADSNTIDSSGTGSYQSVISGLSPNETYFVKAYATNSVGTSYGDEVSFTTNETIPQIITDSITNITDSTASCGGNVIDDGGATVAARGICWSPSQNPSIADNKTTDGSGTGIFSSNITGLSPNTIYYVKAYATNTAGTSYGSQVSFVTLAVAPTVITSPIISVWPASASGGGNVTDDGGAPVIAMGVCWSPSQNPTIADNKTSDGLETGSFASHITGLAPSTTYYVKAYATNSIGTNYGLQETFTTSAPYQTGTFTDPRDGRLYQTVTVGTQTWMSENLEYRTSSGSWYYNDDSSTYHTYGRLYTWDSALTSSPPGWHLPSITEWTTLISFLGGTDVAGGKLKEAGVVHWTTPNAGATNESGFTAIPGGYRGYQSNFDNVGYNCTWWSATGNPQAPAAYAIALNYENPNVGQIWHVALHAFNVRCIKD
;
A
#
# COMPACT_ATOMS: atom_id res chain seq x y z
N MET A 1 -96.44 73.84 106.80
CA MET A 1 -96.48 73.22 108.15
C MET A 1 -96.42 71.70 107.97
N ASN A 2 -95.65 70.99 108.82
CA ASN A 2 -95.63 69.52 109.11
C ASN A 2 -95.80 68.51 107.94
N SER A 3 -94.77 67.69 107.65
CA SER A 3 -94.53 66.31 108.19
C SER A 3 -95.04 65.24 107.18
N SER A 4 -94.46 64.05 106.93
CA SER A 4 -93.69 63.13 107.79
C SER A 4 -92.90 62.06 106.98
N LYS A 5 -91.69 61.67 107.44
CA LYS A 5 -91.04 60.31 107.59
C LYS A 5 -91.22 59.15 106.54
N MET A 6 -90.37 58.09 106.41
CA MET A 6 -88.95 57.75 106.76
C MET A 6 -88.63 56.24 106.45
N VAL A 7 -87.47 55.89 105.82
CA VAL A 7 -86.70 54.57 105.89
C VAL A 7 -87.37 53.25 105.36
N PHE A 8 -86.71 52.08 105.14
CA PHE A 8 -85.53 51.68 104.30
C PHE A 8 -85.37 50.10 104.28
N PHE A 9 -84.62 49.53 103.31
CA PHE A 9 -83.95 48.18 103.24
C PHE A 9 -84.71 46.83 103.00
N VAL A 10 -84.52 46.30 101.77
CA VAL A 10 -84.26 44.91 101.25
C VAL A 10 -84.63 43.63 102.05
N LEU A 11 -85.31 42.67 101.37
CA LEU A 11 -84.95 41.24 101.38
C LEU A 11 -85.36 40.49 100.08
N VAL A 12 -84.80 39.30 99.85
CA VAL A 12 -84.85 38.50 98.59
C VAL A 12 -85.93 37.40 98.63
N SER A 13 -86.45 36.98 97.46
CA SER A 13 -87.07 35.66 97.27
C SER A 13 -86.98 35.17 95.81
N ILE A 14 -86.78 33.86 95.64
CA ILE A 14 -86.55 33.17 94.37
C ILE A 14 -87.85 32.50 93.88
N ILE A 15 -88.14 32.57 92.58
CA ILE A 15 -89.03 31.62 91.89
C ILE A 15 -88.37 31.20 90.58
N ALA A 16 -88.21 29.89 90.38
CA ALA A 16 -87.70 29.32 89.13
C ALA A 16 -88.86 28.99 88.18
N ALA A 17 -88.69 29.30 86.89
CA ALA A 17 -89.54 28.82 85.81
C ALA A 17 -88.63 28.22 84.73
N GLY A 18 -88.80 26.92 84.46
CA GLY A 18 -87.97 26.21 83.48
C GLY A 18 -88.45 26.46 82.04
N SER A 19 -87.55 26.91 81.18
CA SER A 19 -87.70 26.83 79.73
C SER A 19 -86.93 25.61 79.21
N ILE A 20 -87.57 24.81 78.37
CA ILE A 20 -86.96 23.64 77.74
C ILE A 20 -86.09 24.13 76.57
N GLY A 21 -84.78 24.20 76.79
CA GLY A 21 -83.80 24.34 75.71
C GLY A 21 -83.62 22.99 75.01
N CYS A 22 -84.03 22.90 73.75
CA CYS A 22 -83.76 21.72 72.93
C CYS A 22 -82.43 21.90 72.22
N ASP A 23 -81.37 21.27 72.75
CA ASP A 23 -80.06 21.23 72.07
C ASP A 23 -80.17 20.42 70.78
N GLN A 24 -80.30 21.12 69.65
CA GLN A 24 -79.98 20.55 68.36
C GLN A 24 -78.47 20.29 68.31
N LYS A 25 -78.06 19.06 68.64
CA LYS A 25 -76.79 18.53 68.10
C LYS A 25 -76.90 18.52 66.59
N SER A 26 -76.23 19.47 65.93
CA SER A 26 -75.96 19.38 64.50
C SER A 26 -75.24 18.05 64.25
N HIS A 27 -75.82 17.19 63.40
CA HIS A 27 -75.05 16.13 62.77
C HIS A 27 -74.00 16.82 61.90
N GLU A 28 -72.72 16.69 62.26
CA GLU A 28 -71.64 17.05 61.36
C GLU A 28 -71.74 16.15 60.13
N ILE A 29 -71.98 16.76 58.97
CA ILE A 29 -72.09 16.03 57.71
C ILE A 29 -70.66 15.72 57.27
N ILE A 30 -70.28 14.45 57.40
CA ILE A 30 -69.04 13.94 56.82
C ILE A 30 -69.23 13.66 55.33
N SER A 31 -68.25 14.02 54.52
CA SER A 31 -68.20 13.78 53.08
C SER A 31 -66.91 13.06 52.68
N ALA A 32 -66.80 12.64 51.42
CA ALA A 32 -65.49 12.33 50.85
C ALA A 32 -64.59 13.60 50.86
N PRO A 33 -63.26 13.47 50.89
CA PRO A 33 -62.36 14.63 50.93
C PRO A 33 -62.36 15.37 49.59
N THR A 34 -61.86 16.60 49.55
CA THR A 34 -61.65 17.35 48.29
C THR A 34 -60.17 17.43 47.98
N VAL A 35 -59.76 16.91 46.83
CA VAL A 35 -58.36 16.90 46.36
C VAL A 35 -58.24 17.49 44.97
N ALA A 36 -57.23 18.33 44.73
CA ALA A 36 -56.85 18.81 43.41
C ALA A 36 -55.59 18.09 42.91
N THR A 37 -55.48 17.82 41.61
CA THR A 37 -54.27 17.21 41.03
C THR A 37 -53.23 18.28 40.70
N LEU A 38 -51.97 18.06 41.11
CA LEU A 38 -50.87 18.97 40.79
C LEU A 38 -50.34 18.70 39.36
N PRO A 39 -49.88 19.74 38.64
CA PRO A 39 -49.31 19.59 37.30
C PRO A 39 -48.18 18.55 37.23
N ILE A 40 -48.06 17.88 36.08
CA ILE A 40 -46.95 16.96 35.83
C ILE A 40 -45.64 17.74 35.69
N ALA A 41 -44.57 17.22 36.30
CA ALA A 41 -43.20 17.72 36.20
C ALA A 41 -42.18 16.57 36.13
N ASN A 42 -40.92 16.87 35.79
CA ASN A 42 -39.80 15.92 35.77
C ASN A 42 -40.07 14.65 34.93
N ILE A 43 -40.64 14.84 33.73
CA ILE A 43 -40.94 13.75 32.80
C ILE A 43 -39.63 13.17 32.24
N THR A 44 -39.48 11.86 32.38
CA THR A 44 -38.43 11.05 31.75
C THR A 44 -39.09 10.02 30.82
N ALA A 45 -38.30 9.09 30.27
CA ALA A 45 -38.84 7.97 29.50
C ALA A 45 -39.53 6.88 30.34
N VAL A 46 -39.23 6.82 31.65
CA VAL A 46 -39.68 5.72 32.55
C VAL A 46 -40.33 6.21 33.84
N SER A 47 -40.39 7.53 34.05
CA SER A 47 -40.92 8.17 35.25
C SER A 47 -41.47 9.57 34.99
N ALA A 48 -42.30 10.05 35.91
CA ALA A 48 -42.67 11.46 36.02
C ALA A 48 -42.91 11.79 37.51
N SER A 49 -43.16 13.06 37.82
CA SER A 49 -43.64 13.49 39.13
C SER A 49 -44.95 14.25 38.99
N SER A 50 -45.84 14.04 39.95
CA SER A 50 -47.12 14.74 40.10
C SER A 50 -47.40 14.82 41.60
N GLY A 51 -48.66 14.92 42.01
CA GLY A 51 -49.08 14.95 43.39
C GLY A 51 -50.49 15.49 43.48
N GLY A 52 -50.91 15.85 44.68
CA GLY A 52 -52.20 16.48 44.90
C GLY A 52 -52.16 17.50 46.03
N ASP A 53 -53.22 18.29 46.14
CA ASP A 53 -53.49 19.11 47.31
C ASP A 53 -54.85 18.76 47.88
N VAL A 54 -54.86 18.25 49.12
CA VAL A 54 -56.09 17.87 49.83
C VAL A 54 -56.61 19.10 50.57
N ASN A 55 -57.46 19.85 49.88
CA ASN A 55 -58.01 21.15 50.31
C ASN A 55 -59.04 21.02 51.44
N ASP A 56 -59.71 19.88 51.55
CA ASP A 56 -60.74 19.59 52.57
C ASP A 56 -60.70 18.09 52.91
N ASP A 57 -60.80 17.73 54.18
CA ASP A 57 -60.91 16.34 54.62
C ASP A 57 -62.35 15.82 54.67
N GLY A 58 -63.34 16.69 54.45
CA GLY A 58 -64.76 16.34 54.51
C GLY A 58 -65.22 16.04 55.94
N ASN A 59 -64.59 16.65 56.95
CA ASN A 59 -64.79 16.40 58.38
C ASN A 59 -64.47 14.95 58.82
N ALA A 60 -63.64 14.22 58.06
CA ALA A 60 -63.22 12.86 58.40
C ALA A 60 -61.76 12.60 57.99
N ILE A 61 -60.99 11.98 58.89
CA ILE A 61 -59.54 11.78 58.73
C ILE A 61 -59.22 11.11 57.38
N VAL A 62 -58.42 11.78 56.56
CA VAL A 62 -57.85 11.23 55.32
C VAL A 62 -56.82 10.16 55.66
N THR A 63 -57.17 8.90 55.43
CA THR A 63 -56.38 7.71 55.78
C THR A 63 -55.34 7.35 54.72
N ALA A 64 -55.54 7.76 53.45
CA ALA A 64 -54.58 7.57 52.37
C ALA A 64 -54.70 8.68 51.32
N ARG A 65 -53.59 9.07 50.70
CA ARG A 65 -53.52 9.93 49.52
C ARG A 65 -52.32 9.57 48.64
N GLY A 66 -52.41 9.89 47.36
CA GLY A 66 -51.38 9.64 46.36
C GLY A 66 -51.88 9.97 44.96
N VAL A 67 -51.17 9.53 43.92
CA VAL A 67 -51.66 9.63 42.53
C VAL A 67 -51.97 8.26 41.97
N CYS A 68 -52.97 8.19 41.10
CA CYS A 68 -53.29 7.01 40.30
C CYS A 68 -53.15 7.34 38.80
N TRP A 69 -52.67 6.38 38.01
CA TRP A 69 -52.38 6.58 36.59
C TRP A 69 -52.60 5.32 35.74
N SER A 70 -52.94 5.52 34.47
CA SER A 70 -53.00 4.45 33.47
C SER A 70 -52.80 5.02 32.05
N LYS A 71 -52.73 4.14 31.04
CA LYS A 71 -52.71 4.53 29.62
C LYS A 71 -54.10 4.92 29.08
N ALA A 72 -55.15 4.74 29.88
CA ALA A 72 -56.53 5.07 29.52
C ALA A 72 -57.02 6.29 30.32
N PRO A 73 -57.92 7.12 29.77
CA PRO A 73 -58.56 8.19 30.54
C PRO A 73 -59.35 7.65 31.74
N ASN A 74 -59.46 8.47 32.78
CA ASN A 74 -60.09 8.20 34.07
C ASN A 74 -59.44 7.08 34.90
N PRO A 75 -58.14 7.18 35.24
CA PRO A 75 -57.51 6.27 36.19
C PRO A 75 -58.16 6.37 37.57
N THR A 76 -58.08 5.27 38.32
CA THR A 76 -58.59 5.09 39.67
C THR A 76 -57.57 4.38 40.55
N ILE A 77 -57.81 4.24 41.86
CA ILE A 77 -56.95 3.43 42.74
C ILE A 77 -56.95 1.91 42.44
N ALA A 78 -57.74 1.45 41.46
CA ALA A 78 -57.65 0.08 40.94
C ALA A 78 -56.58 -0.07 39.84
N ASP A 79 -56.13 1.06 39.26
CA ASP A 79 -54.99 1.14 38.36
C ASP A 79 -53.68 1.29 39.16
N SER A 80 -52.56 1.54 38.46
CA SER A 80 -51.28 1.87 39.11
C SER A 80 -51.43 3.12 39.99
N ASN A 81 -50.93 3.05 41.23
CA ASN A 81 -51.03 4.16 42.18
C ASN A 81 -49.83 4.23 43.15
N THR A 82 -49.61 5.42 43.73
CA THR A 82 -48.74 5.63 44.89
C THR A 82 -49.57 5.69 46.18
N ILE A 83 -49.00 5.28 47.30
CA ILE A 83 -49.57 5.49 48.63
C ILE A 83 -48.54 6.30 49.43
N ASP A 84 -48.68 7.62 49.42
CA ASP A 84 -47.61 8.52 49.87
C ASP A 84 -47.72 8.91 51.34
N SER A 85 -48.94 9.21 51.83
CA SER A 85 -49.18 9.61 53.24
C SER A 85 -50.68 9.67 53.58
N SER A 86 -51.00 10.21 54.77
CA SER A 86 -52.35 10.55 55.27
C SER A 86 -52.46 12.06 55.53
N GLY A 87 -53.67 12.58 55.70
CA GLY A 87 -53.93 13.99 56.09
C GLY A 87 -54.09 14.99 54.93
N THR A 88 -54.21 16.28 55.29
CA THR A 88 -54.52 17.40 54.38
C THR A 88 -53.30 18.12 53.80
N GLY A 89 -53.51 19.02 52.84
CA GLY A 89 -52.47 19.83 52.20
C GLY A 89 -51.72 19.14 51.05
N SER A 90 -50.77 19.86 50.47
CA SER A 90 -50.03 19.47 49.26
C SER A 90 -49.04 18.32 49.51
N TYR A 91 -48.92 17.42 48.54
CA TYR A 91 -47.94 16.33 48.51
C TYR A 91 -47.42 16.11 47.08
N GLN A 92 -46.25 15.46 46.95
CA GLN A 92 -45.65 15.09 45.67
C GLN A 92 -45.45 13.58 45.61
N SER A 93 -45.66 13.00 44.43
CA SER A 93 -45.62 11.57 44.16
C SER A 93 -44.69 11.29 42.96
N VAL A 94 -43.92 10.21 43.02
CA VAL A 94 -43.09 9.75 41.90
C VAL A 94 -43.80 8.63 41.15
N ILE A 95 -44.17 8.91 39.91
CA ILE A 95 -44.74 7.95 38.98
C ILE A 95 -43.57 7.20 38.32
N SER A 96 -43.58 5.87 38.33
CA SER A 96 -42.48 5.05 37.83
C SER A 96 -42.96 3.78 37.12
N GLY A 97 -42.06 3.09 36.42
CA GLY A 97 -42.39 1.89 35.65
C GLY A 97 -43.09 2.18 34.33
N LEU A 98 -42.86 3.36 33.75
CA LEU A 98 -43.47 3.79 32.49
C LEU A 98 -42.71 3.26 31.27
N SER A 99 -43.38 3.21 30.12
CA SER A 99 -42.78 2.93 28.81
C SER A 99 -42.37 4.24 28.11
N PRO A 100 -41.29 4.29 27.30
CA PRO A 100 -40.94 5.45 26.48
C PRO A 100 -42.02 5.83 25.46
N ASN A 101 -42.11 7.12 25.12
CA ASN A 101 -43.06 7.71 24.17
C ASN A 101 -44.54 7.27 24.31
N GLU A 102 -45.00 7.11 25.54
CA GLU A 102 -46.34 6.62 25.86
C GLU A 102 -47.11 7.69 26.63
N THR A 103 -48.40 7.84 26.33
CA THR A 103 -49.26 8.82 27.00
C THR A 103 -49.95 8.21 28.20
N TYR A 104 -49.81 8.87 29.35
CA TYR A 104 -50.43 8.48 30.61
C TYR A 104 -51.38 9.57 31.10
N PHE A 105 -52.51 9.14 31.68
CA PHE A 105 -53.47 9.97 32.38
C PHE A 105 -53.26 9.79 33.88
N VAL A 106 -53.38 10.86 34.66
CA VAL A 106 -53.08 10.90 36.09
C VAL A 106 -54.15 11.68 36.84
N LYS A 107 -54.54 11.16 38.01
CA LYS A 107 -55.36 11.89 39.00
C LYS A 107 -54.74 11.76 40.39
N ALA A 108 -54.71 12.85 41.14
CA ALA A 108 -54.55 12.79 42.58
C ALA A 108 -55.78 12.12 43.21
N TYR A 109 -55.59 11.39 44.30
CA TYR A 109 -56.67 10.81 45.08
C TYR A 109 -56.49 11.05 46.58
N ALA A 110 -57.59 11.07 47.31
CA ALA A 110 -57.61 11.08 48.76
C ALA A 110 -58.77 10.21 49.27
N THR A 111 -58.53 9.45 50.33
CA THR A 111 -59.49 8.50 50.90
C THR A 111 -59.69 8.82 52.38
N ASN A 112 -60.95 8.90 52.82
CA ASN A 112 -61.34 8.92 54.23
C ASN A 112 -62.35 7.81 54.53
N SER A 113 -63.03 7.86 55.67
CA SER A 113 -64.03 6.85 56.07
C SER A 113 -65.32 6.83 55.23
N VAL A 114 -65.59 7.88 54.44
CA VAL A 114 -66.76 7.98 53.55
C VAL A 114 -66.45 7.40 52.16
N GLY A 115 -65.25 7.61 51.66
CA GLY A 115 -64.82 7.07 50.37
C GLY A 115 -63.55 7.71 49.82
N THR A 116 -63.26 7.41 48.55
CA THR A 116 -62.15 7.99 47.79
C THR A 116 -62.67 9.06 46.83
N SER A 117 -62.06 10.24 46.84
CA SER A 117 -62.24 11.26 45.82
C SER A 117 -61.01 11.35 44.92
N TYR A 118 -61.21 11.99 43.76
CA TYR A 118 -60.17 12.20 42.76
C TYR A 118 -60.15 13.67 42.34
N GLY A 119 -58.96 14.19 42.08
CA GLY A 119 -58.78 15.51 41.47
C GLY A 119 -58.99 15.47 39.95
N ASP A 120 -58.85 16.63 39.34
CA ASP A 120 -58.92 16.78 37.88
C ASP A 120 -57.90 15.90 37.17
N GLU A 121 -58.24 15.46 35.96
CA GLU A 121 -57.33 14.67 35.13
C GLU A 121 -56.27 15.55 34.47
N VAL A 122 -55.02 15.11 34.56
CA VAL A 122 -53.91 15.65 33.76
C VAL A 122 -53.29 14.51 32.96
N SER A 123 -52.71 14.82 31.80
CA SER A 123 -52.01 13.84 30.97
C SER A 123 -50.62 14.32 30.57
N PHE A 124 -49.74 13.37 30.29
CA PHE A 124 -48.40 13.62 29.76
C PHE A 124 -47.94 12.46 28.90
N THR A 125 -46.97 12.73 28.02
CA THR A 125 -46.26 11.70 27.24
C THR A 125 -44.85 11.58 27.77
N THR A 126 -44.36 10.37 28.03
CA THR A 126 -42.97 10.10 28.42
C THR A 126 -42.00 10.43 27.29
N ASN A 127 -40.76 10.76 27.63
CA ASN A 127 -39.74 11.03 26.61
C ASN A 127 -39.39 9.75 25.81
N GLU A 128 -38.93 9.93 24.58
CA GLU A 128 -38.29 8.90 23.78
C GLU A 128 -36.90 8.52 24.34
N THR A 129 -36.40 7.33 24.01
CA THR A 129 -35.00 6.91 24.27
C THR A 129 -34.30 6.55 22.97
N ILE A 130 -32.95 6.54 22.98
CA ILE A 130 -32.19 5.99 21.83
C ILE A 130 -32.51 4.49 21.63
N PRO A 131 -32.37 3.94 20.40
CA PRO A 131 -32.72 2.54 20.13
C PRO A 131 -31.81 1.57 20.89
N GLN A 132 -32.20 0.31 21.06
CA GLN A 132 -31.28 -0.75 21.50
C GLN A 132 -30.84 -1.61 20.32
N ILE A 133 -29.54 -1.86 20.21
CA ILE A 133 -28.93 -2.57 19.08
C ILE A 133 -27.78 -3.48 19.51
N ILE A 134 -27.68 -4.63 18.86
CA ILE A 134 -26.60 -5.62 19.01
C ILE A 134 -25.74 -5.60 17.73
N THR A 135 -24.41 -5.73 17.88
CA THR A 135 -23.48 -5.98 16.76
C THR A 135 -23.22 -7.49 16.65
N ASP A 136 -23.36 -8.04 15.45
CA ASP A 136 -23.08 -9.46 15.19
C ASP A 136 -21.57 -9.73 14.97
N SER A 137 -21.19 -11.00 14.90
CA SER A 137 -19.82 -11.40 14.59
C SER A 137 -19.45 -11.13 13.13
N ILE A 138 -18.24 -10.63 12.89
CA ILE A 138 -17.68 -10.42 11.55
C ILE A 138 -17.40 -11.77 10.86
N THR A 139 -17.67 -11.84 9.56
CA THR A 139 -17.47 -13.01 8.68
C THR A 139 -16.93 -12.58 7.31
N ASN A 140 -16.62 -13.53 6.41
CA ASN A 140 -16.21 -13.28 5.01
C ASN A 140 -15.08 -12.25 4.84
N ILE A 141 -14.08 -12.29 5.73
CA ILE A 141 -12.96 -11.35 5.72
C ILE A 141 -12.04 -11.64 4.53
N THR A 142 -11.78 -10.61 3.73
CA THR A 142 -10.77 -10.61 2.66
C THR A 142 -9.66 -9.58 2.97
N ASP A 143 -8.82 -9.27 2.00
CA ASP A 143 -7.86 -8.16 2.03
C ASP A 143 -8.53 -6.77 2.06
N SER A 144 -9.71 -6.64 1.46
CA SER A 144 -10.33 -5.34 1.15
C SER A 144 -11.82 -5.24 1.53
N THR A 145 -12.42 -6.33 2.00
CA THR A 145 -13.84 -6.43 2.40
C THR A 145 -14.05 -7.32 3.64
N ALA A 146 -15.22 -7.17 4.27
CA ALA A 146 -15.73 -8.11 5.27
C ALA A 146 -17.28 -8.04 5.32
N SER A 147 -17.93 -9.05 5.89
CA SER A 147 -19.37 -9.02 6.20
C SER A 147 -19.59 -8.87 7.71
N CYS A 148 -20.52 -8.01 8.11
CA CYS A 148 -20.96 -7.85 9.48
C CYS A 148 -22.50 -7.70 9.52
N GLY A 149 -23.09 -7.56 10.69
CA GLY A 149 -24.53 -7.39 10.85
C GLY A 149 -24.89 -6.83 12.22
N GLY A 150 -26.17 -6.64 12.43
CA GLY A 150 -26.70 -6.28 13.74
C GLY A 150 -28.19 -6.50 13.84
N ASN A 151 -28.69 -6.40 15.06
CA ASN A 151 -30.11 -6.54 15.37
C ASN A 151 -30.57 -5.37 16.23
N VAL A 152 -31.51 -4.59 15.72
CA VAL A 152 -32.16 -3.51 16.47
C VAL A 152 -33.32 -4.10 17.25
N ILE A 153 -33.11 -4.32 18.54
CA ILE A 153 -34.04 -5.07 19.41
C ILE A 153 -35.15 -4.20 20.02
N ASP A 154 -34.94 -2.88 20.09
CA ASP A 154 -35.92 -1.89 20.58
C ASP A 154 -35.71 -0.58 19.79
N ASP A 155 -36.79 0.11 19.45
CA ASP A 155 -36.74 1.44 18.82
C ASP A 155 -36.71 2.59 19.84
N GLY A 156 -36.88 2.30 21.13
CA GLY A 156 -36.87 3.30 22.20
C GLY A 156 -38.12 4.19 22.22
N GLY A 157 -39.22 3.74 21.61
CA GLY A 157 -40.48 4.47 21.48
C GLY A 157 -40.56 5.36 20.24
N ALA A 158 -39.53 5.41 19.39
CA ALA A 158 -39.51 6.25 18.20
C ALA A 158 -38.88 5.55 17.00
N THR A 159 -39.52 5.68 15.83
CA THR A 159 -39.12 4.97 14.62
C THR A 159 -37.65 5.18 14.28
N VAL A 160 -36.90 4.07 14.19
CA VAL A 160 -35.50 4.06 13.74
C VAL A 160 -35.42 4.53 12.29
N ALA A 161 -34.90 5.73 12.08
CA ALA A 161 -34.76 6.37 10.78
C ALA A 161 -33.61 5.80 9.95
N ALA A 162 -32.53 5.33 10.61
CA ALA A 162 -31.39 4.72 9.94
C ALA A 162 -30.71 3.67 10.84
N ARG A 163 -30.17 2.61 10.23
CA ARG A 163 -29.30 1.62 10.88
C ARG A 163 -28.16 1.20 9.97
N GLY A 164 -27.13 0.58 10.52
CA GLY A 164 -26.04 -0.01 9.75
C GLY A 164 -24.83 -0.36 10.61
N ILE A 165 -23.67 -0.45 9.98
CA ILE A 165 -22.37 -0.70 10.61
C ILE A 165 -21.47 0.52 10.42
N CYS A 166 -20.72 0.91 11.45
CA CYS A 166 -19.60 1.85 11.34
C CYS A 166 -18.27 1.19 11.71
N TRP A 167 -17.19 1.57 11.02
CA TRP A 167 -15.85 0.97 11.19
C TRP A 167 -14.71 1.97 11.03
N SER A 168 -13.60 1.69 11.71
CA SER A 168 -12.40 2.52 11.72
C SER A 168 -11.18 1.67 12.10
N PRO A 169 -9.95 2.00 11.62
CA PRO A 169 -8.71 1.43 12.19
C PRO A 169 -8.50 1.83 13.67
N SER A 170 -9.17 2.89 14.11
CA SER A 170 -9.18 3.34 15.51
C SER A 170 -10.30 2.70 16.32
N GLN A 171 -10.07 2.51 17.63
CA GLN A 171 -11.11 2.05 18.54
C GLN A 171 -12.24 3.07 18.68
N ASN A 172 -13.43 2.56 19.02
CA ASN A 172 -14.68 3.29 19.17
C ASN A 172 -15.16 4.01 17.90
N PRO A 173 -15.32 3.31 16.76
CA PRO A 173 -15.91 3.88 15.56
C PRO A 173 -17.33 4.40 15.84
N SER A 174 -17.72 5.41 15.07
CA SER A 174 -18.97 6.15 15.18
C SER A 174 -19.58 6.39 13.80
N ILE A 175 -20.79 6.96 13.73
CA ILE A 175 -21.39 7.35 12.43
C ILE A 175 -20.66 8.51 11.72
N ALA A 176 -19.57 9.05 12.28
CA ALA A 176 -18.67 10.01 11.65
C ALA A 176 -17.47 9.36 10.95
N ASP A 177 -17.19 8.08 11.24
CA ASP A 177 -16.23 7.24 10.53
C ASP A 177 -16.86 6.65 9.25
N ASN A 178 -16.20 5.66 8.63
CA ASN A 178 -16.80 4.89 7.54
C ASN A 178 -18.03 4.13 8.05
N LYS A 179 -19.11 4.10 7.26
CA LYS A 179 -20.34 3.39 7.60
C LYS A 179 -21.13 2.90 6.38
N THR A 180 -21.95 1.87 6.59
CA THR A 180 -23.03 1.47 5.69
C THR A 180 -24.33 2.21 6.03
N THR A 181 -25.41 1.95 5.30
CA THR A 181 -26.77 2.41 5.64
C THR A 181 -27.76 1.37 5.16
N ASP A 182 -28.20 0.52 6.08
CA ASP A 182 -28.87 -0.76 5.82
C ASP A 182 -30.37 -0.69 6.17
N GLY A 183 -30.98 0.43 5.78
CA GLY A 183 -32.40 0.72 5.95
C GLY A 183 -32.76 1.35 7.30
N SER A 184 -34.01 1.11 7.70
CA SER A 184 -34.70 1.71 8.85
C SER A 184 -35.48 0.63 9.63
N GLY A 185 -36.07 1.01 10.76
CA GLY A 185 -36.88 0.12 11.61
C GLY A 185 -36.08 -0.91 12.41
N THR A 186 -36.80 -1.74 13.17
CA THR A 186 -36.26 -2.78 14.05
C THR A 186 -35.89 -4.07 13.32
N GLY A 187 -35.24 -5.00 14.03
CA GLY A 187 -34.87 -6.33 13.54
C GLY A 187 -33.45 -6.42 12.97
N ILE A 188 -33.17 -7.59 12.38
CA ILE A 188 -31.86 -8.02 11.91
C ILE A 188 -31.53 -7.37 10.55
N PHE A 189 -30.26 -7.01 10.34
CA PHE A 189 -29.70 -6.58 9.07
C PHE A 189 -28.27 -7.12 8.89
N SER A 190 -27.81 -7.17 7.64
CA SER A 190 -26.46 -7.58 7.25
C SER A 190 -25.83 -6.52 6.34
N SER A 191 -24.53 -6.30 6.48
CA SER A 191 -23.81 -5.18 5.88
C SER A 191 -22.48 -5.66 5.27
N ASN A 192 -22.17 -5.16 4.08
CA ASN A 192 -20.88 -5.40 3.43
C ASN A 192 -19.94 -4.22 3.69
N ILE A 193 -18.88 -4.49 4.44
CA ILE A 193 -17.78 -3.56 4.72
C ILE A 193 -16.81 -3.62 3.53
N THR A 194 -16.44 -2.47 2.97
CA THR A 194 -15.58 -2.35 1.78
C THR A 194 -14.57 -1.21 1.94
N GLY A 195 -13.61 -1.11 1.03
CA GLY A 195 -12.59 -0.05 1.04
C GLY A 195 -11.57 -0.22 2.17
N LEU A 196 -11.29 -1.46 2.55
CA LEU A 196 -10.31 -1.78 3.58
C LEU A 196 -8.91 -1.92 2.99
N SER A 197 -7.89 -1.60 3.78
CA SER A 197 -6.49 -1.90 3.46
C SER A 197 -6.13 -3.33 3.87
N PRO A 198 -5.24 -4.04 3.14
CA PRO A 198 -4.73 -5.35 3.53
C PRO A 198 -4.02 -5.35 4.90
N ASN A 199 -4.00 -6.51 5.58
CA ASN A 199 -3.37 -6.74 6.89
C ASN A 199 -3.59 -5.62 7.94
N THR A 200 -4.76 -5.00 7.93
CA THR A 200 -5.08 -3.83 8.76
C THR A 200 -6.15 -4.24 9.76
N ILE A 201 -5.93 -3.90 11.03
CA ILE A 201 -6.93 -4.09 12.08
C ILE A 201 -8.04 -3.05 11.94
N TYR A 202 -9.29 -3.50 11.96
CA TYR A 202 -10.48 -2.65 11.98
C TYR A 202 -11.35 -2.98 13.19
N TYR A 203 -11.86 -1.93 13.83
CA TYR A 203 -12.88 -1.99 14.86
C TYR A 203 -14.23 -1.64 14.25
N VAL A 204 -15.28 -2.29 14.72
CA VAL A 204 -16.62 -2.27 14.11
C VAL A 204 -17.69 -2.19 15.19
N LYS A 205 -18.72 -1.37 14.97
CA LYS A 205 -19.96 -1.33 15.77
C LYS A 205 -21.17 -1.27 14.86
N ALA A 206 -22.26 -1.93 15.24
CA ALA A 206 -23.58 -1.63 14.69
C ALA A 206 -24.09 -0.30 15.25
N TYR A 207 -24.87 0.45 14.46
CA TYR A 207 -25.54 1.68 14.89
C TYR A 207 -27.02 1.70 14.50
N ALA A 208 -27.84 2.38 15.30
CA ALA A 208 -29.22 2.74 14.96
C ALA A 208 -29.55 4.15 15.44
N THR A 209 -30.31 4.90 14.64
CA THR A 209 -30.65 6.30 14.88
C THR A 209 -32.16 6.50 14.84
N ASN A 210 -32.74 7.09 15.88
CA ASN A 210 -34.10 7.63 15.92
C ASN A 210 -34.06 9.14 16.26
N THR A 211 -35.22 9.73 16.57
CA THR A 211 -35.36 11.14 16.96
C THR A 211 -34.72 11.50 18.30
N ALA A 212 -34.61 10.55 19.23
CA ALA A 212 -33.90 10.73 20.51
C ALA A 212 -32.37 10.69 20.36
N GLY A 213 -31.84 10.03 19.31
CA GLY A 213 -30.41 10.02 19.01
C GLY A 213 -29.91 8.73 18.35
N THR A 214 -28.59 8.51 18.41
CA THR A 214 -27.94 7.32 17.86
C THR A 214 -27.39 6.43 18.98
N SER A 215 -27.72 5.15 18.94
CA SER A 215 -27.11 4.12 19.77
C SER A 215 -26.12 3.27 18.98
N TYR A 216 -25.25 2.56 19.71
CA TYR A 216 -24.22 1.70 19.16
C TYR A 216 -24.21 0.35 19.90
N GLY A 217 -23.99 -0.72 19.15
CA GLY A 217 -23.81 -2.06 19.70
C GLY A 217 -22.42 -2.25 20.30
N SER A 218 -22.15 -3.48 20.77
CA SER A 218 -20.83 -3.91 21.21
C SER A 218 -19.77 -3.72 20.13
N GLN A 219 -18.54 -3.37 20.54
CA GLN A 219 -17.41 -3.32 19.62
C GLN A 219 -16.89 -4.74 19.34
N VAL A 220 -16.70 -5.04 18.07
CA VAL A 220 -15.96 -6.21 17.59
C VAL A 220 -14.80 -5.75 16.70
N SER A 221 -13.83 -6.62 16.42
CA SER A 221 -12.69 -6.29 15.56
C SER A 221 -12.21 -7.47 14.74
N PHE A 222 -11.56 -7.18 13.62
CA PHE A 222 -10.92 -8.15 12.74
C PHE A 222 -9.66 -7.56 12.12
N VAL A 223 -8.85 -8.41 11.48
CA VAL A 223 -7.71 -8.02 10.65
C VAL A 223 -7.99 -8.53 9.24
N THR A 224 -7.86 -7.67 8.23
CA THR A 224 -7.95 -8.08 6.82
C THR A 224 -6.81 -9.02 6.44
N LEU A 225 -6.99 -9.78 5.36
CA LEU A 225 -5.94 -10.67 4.86
C LEU A 225 -4.77 -9.87 4.28
N ALA A 226 -3.57 -10.44 4.33
CA ALA A 226 -2.41 -9.94 3.59
C ALA A 226 -2.52 -10.34 2.10
N VAL A 227 -1.86 -9.58 1.23
CA VAL A 227 -1.78 -9.79 -0.23
C VAL A 227 -0.32 -9.91 -0.67
N ALA A 228 -0.06 -10.28 -1.93
CA ALA A 228 1.30 -10.22 -2.49
C ALA A 228 1.80 -8.75 -2.58
N PRO A 229 3.11 -8.49 -2.55
CA PRO A 229 3.64 -7.12 -2.46
C PRO A 229 3.26 -6.24 -3.66
N THR A 230 3.37 -4.92 -3.53
CA THR A 230 3.27 -3.99 -4.68
C THR A 230 4.66 -3.54 -5.09
N VAL A 231 5.00 -3.71 -6.37
CA VAL A 231 6.33 -3.42 -6.92
C VAL A 231 6.26 -2.71 -8.26
N ILE A 232 7.14 -1.73 -8.46
CA ILE A 232 7.29 -0.95 -9.69
C ILE A 232 8.61 -1.35 -10.37
N THR A 233 8.61 -1.52 -11.70
CA THR A 233 9.83 -1.73 -12.49
C THR A 233 10.49 -0.39 -12.80
N SER A 234 11.80 -0.29 -12.59
CA SER A 234 12.57 0.89 -12.99
C SER A 234 13.07 0.78 -14.44
N PRO A 235 13.24 1.89 -15.18
CA PRO A 235 13.76 1.87 -16.54
C PRO A 235 15.11 1.16 -16.66
N ILE A 236 15.33 0.47 -17.79
CA ILE A 236 16.60 -0.18 -18.09
C ILE A 236 17.60 0.87 -18.62
N ILE A 237 18.82 0.84 -18.06
CA ILE A 237 19.93 1.75 -18.37
C ILE A 237 21.22 0.95 -18.61
N SER A 238 22.28 1.62 -19.08
CA SER A 238 23.61 1.03 -19.26
C SER A 238 23.58 -0.27 -20.08
N VAL A 239 22.96 -0.23 -21.25
CA VAL A 239 22.74 -1.42 -22.11
C VAL A 239 23.98 -1.75 -22.94
N TRP A 240 24.57 -2.90 -22.65
CA TRP A 240 25.75 -3.47 -23.31
C TRP A 240 25.38 -4.73 -24.11
N PRO A 241 26.30 -5.32 -24.90
CA PRO A 241 26.02 -6.49 -25.71
C PRO A 241 25.69 -7.76 -24.91
N ALA A 242 26.10 -7.85 -23.64
CA ALA A 242 25.90 -9.02 -22.77
C ALA A 242 25.33 -8.71 -21.38
N SER A 243 25.03 -7.44 -21.10
CA SER A 243 24.55 -6.97 -19.79
C SER A 243 23.73 -5.68 -19.88
N ALA A 244 22.96 -5.40 -18.82
CA ALA A 244 22.25 -4.14 -18.63
C ALA A 244 22.08 -3.86 -17.13
N SER A 245 21.66 -2.65 -16.77
CA SER A 245 21.28 -2.30 -15.40
C SER A 245 19.81 -1.91 -15.35
N GLY A 246 19.12 -2.29 -14.27
CA GLY A 246 17.72 -1.95 -14.04
C GLY A 246 17.41 -2.00 -12.55
N GLY A 247 16.17 -2.34 -12.20
CA GLY A 247 15.77 -2.51 -10.82
C GLY A 247 14.27 -2.30 -10.63
N GLY A 248 13.90 -1.90 -9.43
CA GLY A 248 12.52 -1.61 -9.08
C GLY A 248 12.39 -0.93 -7.73
N ASN A 249 11.14 -0.76 -7.30
CA ASN A 249 10.80 -0.25 -5.99
C ASN A 249 9.60 -1.04 -5.43
N VAL A 250 9.78 -1.70 -4.28
CA VAL A 250 8.68 -2.36 -3.56
C VAL A 250 8.01 -1.33 -2.67
N THR A 251 6.88 -0.80 -3.11
CA THR A 251 6.17 0.32 -2.45
C THR A 251 5.31 -0.11 -1.28
N ASP A 252 4.93 -1.39 -1.22
CA ASP A 252 4.10 -1.99 -0.18
C ASP A 252 4.46 -3.48 -0.08
N ASP A 253 4.59 -4.03 1.13
CA ASP A 253 4.84 -5.47 1.32
C ASP A 253 3.55 -6.30 1.28
N GLY A 254 2.38 -5.67 1.15
CA GLY A 254 1.08 -6.33 1.15
C GLY A 254 0.65 -6.85 2.53
N GLY A 255 1.36 -6.46 3.59
CA GLY A 255 1.10 -6.89 4.95
C GLY A 255 1.81 -8.18 5.38
N ALA A 256 2.76 -8.69 4.59
CA ALA A 256 3.62 -9.80 4.99
C ALA A 256 5.07 -9.56 4.53
N PRO A 257 6.08 -9.91 5.36
CA PRO A 257 7.48 -9.60 5.05
C PRO A 257 7.92 -10.10 3.67
N VAL A 258 8.66 -9.27 2.95
CA VAL A 258 9.23 -9.62 1.65
C VAL A 258 10.32 -10.67 1.84
N ILE A 259 10.22 -11.78 1.12
CA ILE A 259 11.15 -12.92 1.19
C ILE A 259 12.05 -13.05 -0.06
N ALA A 260 11.75 -12.29 -1.12
CA ALA A 260 12.62 -12.11 -2.28
C ALA A 260 12.14 -10.92 -3.14
N MET A 261 13.07 -10.17 -3.71
CA MET A 261 12.81 -9.23 -4.82
C MET A 261 13.95 -9.22 -5.82
N GLY A 262 13.70 -8.65 -7.00
CA GLY A 262 14.69 -8.42 -8.04
C GLY A 262 14.01 -8.07 -9.36
N VAL A 263 14.71 -8.27 -10.47
CA VAL A 263 14.11 -8.28 -11.81
C VAL A 263 14.15 -9.68 -12.40
N CYS A 264 13.17 -10.00 -13.25
CA CYS A 264 13.16 -11.18 -14.10
C CYS A 264 13.09 -10.77 -15.57
N TRP A 265 13.78 -11.51 -16.45
CA TRP A 265 13.92 -11.17 -17.87
C TRP A 265 13.94 -12.38 -18.80
N SER A 266 13.42 -12.16 -20.01
CA SER A 266 13.30 -13.18 -21.06
C SER A 266 13.27 -12.50 -22.44
N PRO A 267 13.73 -13.16 -23.53
CA PRO A 267 13.46 -12.69 -24.89
C PRO A 267 11.97 -12.83 -25.29
N SER A 268 11.16 -13.52 -24.46
CA SER A 268 9.70 -13.58 -24.59
C SER A 268 9.00 -12.57 -23.67
N GLN A 269 7.81 -12.12 -24.06
CA GLN A 269 6.99 -11.21 -23.25
C GLN A 269 6.47 -11.88 -21.97
N ASN A 270 6.22 -11.06 -20.96
CA ASN A 270 5.74 -11.42 -19.63
C ASN A 270 6.68 -12.38 -18.88
N PRO A 271 7.97 -12.02 -18.68
CA PRO A 271 8.89 -12.82 -17.88
C PRO A 271 8.37 -12.99 -16.45
N THR A 272 8.74 -14.10 -15.84
CA THR A 272 8.36 -14.50 -14.49
C THR A 272 9.58 -14.92 -13.68
N ILE A 273 9.41 -15.20 -12.39
CA ILE A 273 10.50 -15.77 -11.56
C ILE A 273 10.93 -17.20 -11.95
N ALA A 274 10.34 -17.80 -12.99
CA ALA A 274 10.81 -19.05 -13.61
C ALA A 274 11.80 -18.81 -14.77
N ASP A 275 11.87 -17.59 -15.30
CA ASP A 275 12.89 -17.16 -16.26
C ASP A 275 14.20 -16.76 -15.54
N ASN A 276 15.13 -16.12 -16.25
CA ASN A 276 16.31 -15.52 -15.62
C ASN A 276 15.89 -14.42 -14.65
N LYS A 277 16.56 -14.33 -13.49
CA LYS A 277 16.26 -13.32 -12.46
C LYS A 277 17.46 -12.96 -11.58
N THR A 278 17.42 -11.79 -10.97
CA THR A 278 18.30 -11.38 -9.87
C THR A 278 17.66 -11.67 -8.50
N SER A 279 18.37 -11.34 -7.41
CA SER A 279 17.87 -11.44 -6.04
C SER A 279 18.52 -10.32 -5.22
N ASP A 280 17.82 -9.20 -5.09
CA ASP A 280 18.43 -7.90 -4.76
C ASP A 280 18.04 -7.33 -3.38
N GLY A 281 17.22 -8.06 -2.60
CA GLY A 281 16.83 -7.62 -1.25
C GLY A 281 15.70 -8.42 -0.59
N LEU A 282 15.42 -8.07 0.67
CA LEU A 282 14.35 -8.62 1.53
C LEU A 282 13.50 -7.54 2.24
N GLU A 283 13.79 -6.26 2.03
CA GLU A 283 13.09 -5.12 2.67
C GLU A 283 12.41 -4.24 1.61
N THR A 284 11.36 -3.51 1.99
CA THR A 284 10.66 -2.60 1.08
C THR A 284 11.54 -1.42 0.65
N GLY A 285 11.20 -0.81 -0.49
CA GLY A 285 11.95 0.31 -1.09
C GLY A 285 12.63 -0.03 -2.41
N SER A 286 13.48 0.90 -2.85
CA SER A 286 14.17 0.85 -4.15
C SER A 286 15.37 -0.07 -4.15
N PHE A 287 15.50 -0.90 -5.19
CA PHE A 287 16.64 -1.77 -5.44
C PHE A 287 17.17 -1.62 -6.87
N ALA A 288 18.45 -1.93 -7.08
CA ALA A 288 19.10 -1.91 -8.38
C ALA A 288 19.60 -3.32 -8.74
N SER A 289 19.44 -3.70 -10.00
CA SER A 289 19.69 -5.05 -10.50
C SER A 289 20.73 -5.05 -11.62
N HIS A 290 21.66 -5.99 -11.57
CA HIS A 290 22.68 -6.21 -12.61
C HIS A 290 22.25 -7.38 -13.51
N ILE A 291 21.76 -7.05 -14.70
CA ILE A 291 21.30 -8.02 -15.69
C ILE A 291 22.51 -8.50 -16.50
N THR A 292 22.70 -9.81 -16.61
CA THR A 292 23.85 -10.43 -17.29
C THR A 292 23.44 -11.67 -18.07
N GLY A 293 24.36 -12.25 -18.86
CA GLY A 293 24.08 -13.44 -19.67
C GLY A 293 23.17 -13.15 -20.87
N LEU A 294 23.16 -11.91 -21.36
CA LEU A 294 22.38 -11.51 -22.51
C LEU A 294 23.09 -11.88 -23.82
N ALA A 295 22.32 -12.20 -24.85
CA ALA A 295 22.82 -12.28 -26.22
C ALA A 295 22.86 -10.87 -26.84
N PRO A 296 23.85 -10.55 -27.70
CA PRO A 296 23.93 -9.25 -28.36
C PRO A 296 22.84 -9.06 -29.42
N SER A 297 22.58 -7.82 -29.80
CA SER A 297 21.53 -7.44 -30.77
C SER A 297 20.14 -8.07 -30.52
N THR A 298 19.84 -8.46 -29.28
CA THR A 298 18.64 -9.22 -28.90
C THR A 298 17.72 -8.37 -28.03
N THR A 299 16.42 -8.40 -28.33
CA THR A 299 15.39 -7.74 -27.53
C THR A 299 15.00 -8.59 -26.34
N TYR A 300 14.98 -7.98 -25.15
CA TYR A 300 14.58 -8.58 -23.89
C TYR A 300 13.45 -7.77 -23.24
N TYR A 301 12.54 -8.49 -22.60
CA TYR A 301 11.51 -7.93 -21.74
C TYR A 301 11.91 -8.13 -20.28
N VAL A 302 11.63 -7.15 -19.42
CA VAL A 302 12.02 -7.15 -18.01
C VAL A 302 10.84 -6.74 -17.13
N LYS A 303 10.69 -7.40 -15.98
CA LYS A 303 9.74 -6.99 -14.93
C LYS A 303 10.45 -7.07 -13.58
N ALA A 304 10.31 -6.03 -12.75
CA ALA A 304 10.59 -6.15 -11.33
C ALA A 304 9.60 -7.14 -10.69
N TYR A 305 10.05 -7.88 -9.69
CA TYR A 305 9.22 -8.81 -8.92
C TYR A 305 9.49 -8.64 -7.42
N ALA A 306 8.48 -8.95 -6.61
CA ALA A 306 8.58 -9.04 -5.17
C ALA A 306 7.68 -10.17 -4.66
N THR A 307 8.14 -10.91 -3.66
CA THR A 307 7.49 -12.10 -3.11
C THR A 307 7.40 -12.00 -1.61
N ASN A 308 6.25 -12.35 -1.03
CA ASN A 308 6.07 -12.59 0.40
C ASN A 308 5.45 -13.98 0.63
N SER A 309 4.94 -14.27 1.83
CA SER A 309 4.30 -15.55 2.15
C SER A 309 2.96 -15.79 1.44
N ILE A 310 2.33 -14.77 0.86
CA ILE A 310 1.06 -14.86 0.13
C ILE A 310 1.30 -15.14 -1.36
N GLY A 311 2.34 -14.56 -1.95
CA GLY A 311 2.75 -14.86 -3.33
C GLY A 311 3.73 -13.86 -3.92
N THR A 312 3.95 -14.00 -5.23
CA THR A 312 4.79 -13.10 -6.03
C THR A 312 3.92 -12.16 -6.87
N ASN A 313 4.24 -10.87 -6.83
CA ASN A 313 3.69 -9.88 -7.75
C ASN A 313 4.80 -9.27 -8.61
N TYR A 314 4.41 -8.58 -9.69
CA TYR A 314 5.32 -8.04 -10.68
C TYR A 314 4.96 -6.61 -11.07
N GLY A 315 5.98 -5.79 -11.34
CA GLY A 315 5.81 -4.47 -11.91
C GLY A 315 5.41 -4.52 -13.40
N LEU A 316 5.23 -3.33 -13.97
CA LEU A 316 5.02 -3.16 -15.41
C LEU A 316 6.21 -3.70 -16.21
N GLN A 317 5.96 -4.11 -17.46
CA GLN A 317 6.99 -4.64 -18.33
C GLN A 317 7.75 -3.53 -19.04
N GLU A 318 9.07 -3.50 -18.84
CA GLU A 318 10.02 -2.74 -19.65
C GLU A 318 10.55 -3.60 -20.80
N THR A 319 11.07 -2.94 -21.84
CA THR A 319 11.71 -3.61 -23.00
C THR A 319 12.98 -2.89 -23.39
N PHE A 320 14.02 -3.64 -23.75
CA PHE A 320 15.27 -3.09 -24.26
C PHE A 320 15.90 -4.04 -25.28
N THR A 321 16.80 -3.52 -26.11
CA THR A 321 17.57 -4.33 -27.06
C THR A 321 19.05 -4.12 -26.78
N THR A 322 19.78 -5.20 -26.52
CA THR A 322 21.25 -5.15 -26.32
C THR A 322 21.95 -4.58 -27.55
N SER A 323 23.06 -3.88 -27.35
CA SER A 323 23.90 -3.40 -28.44
C SER A 323 24.54 -4.55 -29.24
N ALA A 324 24.93 -4.25 -30.48
CA ALA A 324 25.77 -5.15 -31.27
C ALA A 324 27.17 -5.29 -30.61
N PRO A 325 27.88 -6.42 -30.79
CA PRO A 325 29.14 -6.67 -30.08
C PRO A 325 30.28 -5.72 -30.50
N TYR A 326 30.11 -5.03 -31.63
CA TYR A 326 31.00 -3.99 -32.16
C TYR A 326 30.22 -2.96 -32.99
N GLN A 327 30.86 -1.84 -33.33
CA GLN A 327 30.37 -0.83 -34.27
C GLN A 327 31.37 -0.65 -35.42
N THR A 328 30.91 -0.42 -36.65
CA THR A 328 31.78 -0.24 -37.84
C THR A 328 31.87 1.21 -38.28
N GLY A 329 33.01 1.61 -38.84
CA GLY A 329 33.22 2.94 -39.43
C GLY A 329 34.29 2.92 -40.52
N THR A 330 34.75 4.10 -40.93
CA THR A 330 35.84 4.26 -41.92
C THR A 330 36.80 5.37 -41.52
N PHE A 331 38.03 5.29 -42.05
CA PHE A 331 39.07 6.30 -41.90
C PHE A 331 39.87 6.42 -43.20
N THR A 332 40.08 7.63 -43.71
CA THR A 332 40.99 7.88 -44.85
C THR A 332 42.33 8.38 -44.34
N ASP A 333 43.41 7.66 -44.64
CA ASP A 333 44.76 8.10 -44.31
C ASP A 333 45.15 9.32 -45.16
N PRO A 334 45.44 10.49 -44.55
CA PRO A 334 45.74 11.71 -45.29
C PRO A 334 47.12 11.67 -45.98
N ARG A 335 47.96 10.66 -45.73
CA ARG A 335 49.33 10.57 -46.25
C ARG A 335 49.40 9.91 -47.63
N ASP A 336 48.47 9.01 -47.94
CA ASP A 336 48.41 8.26 -49.20
C ASP A 336 46.99 8.16 -49.80
N GLY A 337 45.95 8.60 -49.09
CA GLY A 337 44.56 8.55 -49.52
C GLY A 337 43.88 7.19 -49.34
N ARG A 338 44.52 6.19 -48.70
CA ARG A 338 43.93 4.86 -48.47
C ARG A 338 42.75 4.99 -47.50
N LEU A 339 41.57 4.59 -47.96
CA LEU A 339 40.40 4.35 -47.11
C LEU A 339 40.56 2.98 -46.43
N TYR A 340 40.48 2.99 -45.10
CA TYR A 340 40.45 1.82 -44.23
C TYR A 340 39.08 1.69 -43.56
N GLN A 341 38.58 0.46 -43.41
CA GLN A 341 37.46 0.11 -42.55
C GLN A 341 37.91 0.05 -41.08
N THR A 342 37.06 0.52 -40.17
CA THR A 342 37.34 0.56 -38.73
C THR A 342 36.27 -0.14 -37.93
N VAL A 343 36.63 -0.62 -36.73
CA VAL A 343 35.72 -1.31 -35.82
C VAL A 343 35.96 -0.89 -34.37
N THR A 344 34.90 -0.48 -33.68
CA THR A 344 34.91 -0.19 -32.24
C THR A 344 34.46 -1.43 -31.48
N VAL A 345 35.36 -1.97 -30.64
CA VAL A 345 35.14 -3.15 -29.81
C VAL A 345 35.35 -2.75 -28.35
N GLY A 346 34.29 -2.83 -27.55
CA GLY A 346 34.27 -2.20 -26.23
C GLY A 346 34.48 -0.69 -26.33
N THR A 347 35.53 -0.17 -25.70
CA THR A 347 35.92 1.25 -25.75
C THR A 347 36.95 1.58 -26.83
N GLN A 348 37.53 0.58 -27.49
CA GLN A 348 38.70 0.74 -28.37
C GLN A 348 38.29 0.72 -29.85
N THR A 349 38.78 1.67 -30.65
CA THR A 349 38.53 1.71 -32.11
C THR A 349 39.77 1.29 -32.88
N TRP A 350 39.65 0.20 -33.64
CA TRP A 350 40.72 -0.45 -34.38
C TRP A 350 40.52 -0.28 -35.89
N MET A 351 41.61 -0.34 -36.65
CA MET A 351 41.51 -0.70 -38.07
C MET A 351 41.11 -2.18 -38.18
N SER A 352 40.13 -2.49 -39.04
CA SER A 352 39.76 -3.87 -39.37
C SER A 352 40.57 -4.45 -40.54
N GLU A 353 41.26 -3.58 -41.27
CA GLU A 353 42.25 -3.93 -42.29
C GLU A 353 43.68 -3.77 -41.74
N ASN A 354 44.64 -4.45 -42.36
CA ASN A 354 46.07 -4.27 -42.03
C ASN A 354 46.61 -3.02 -42.77
N LEU A 355 47.56 -2.33 -42.15
CA LEU A 355 48.14 -1.11 -42.71
C LEU A 355 48.87 -1.38 -44.05
N GLU A 356 48.66 -0.50 -45.03
CA GLU A 356 49.25 -0.58 -46.39
C GLU A 356 50.26 0.53 -46.71
N TYR A 357 50.52 1.43 -45.75
CA TYR A 357 51.41 2.58 -45.92
C TYR A 357 52.85 2.19 -46.32
N ARG A 358 53.35 2.72 -47.44
CA ARG A 358 54.68 2.40 -47.97
C ARG A 358 55.78 3.26 -47.36
N THR A 359 56.62 2.65 -46.51
CA THR A 359 57.86 3.27 -46.02
C THR A 359 58.97 3.28 -47.09
N SER A 360 60.04 4.05 -46.86
CA SER A 360 61.24 4.10 -47.71
C SER A 360 62.08 2.83 -47.64
N SER A 361 62.10 2.16 -46.48
CA SER A 361 62.72 0.85 -46.23
C SER A 361 61.96 0.12 -45.12
N GLY A 362 62.19 -1.19 -44.97
CA GLY A 362 61.63 -1.96 -43.86
C GLY A 362 60.14 -2.32 -43.96
N SER A 363 59.50 -2.12 -45.12
CA SER A 363 58.17 -2.67 -45.39
C SER A 363 58.02 -3.31 -46.78
N TRP A 364 57.33 -4.44 -46.83
CA TRP A 364 57.18 -5.31 -48.01
C TRP A 364 55.74 -5.77 -48.21
N TYR A 365 55.44 -6.20 -49.43
CA TYR A 365 54.29 -7.05 -49.72
C TYR A 365 54.66 -8.51 -49.45
N TYR A 366 53.68 -9.40 -49.27
CA TYR A 366 53.98 -10.83 -49.12
C TYR A 366 54.57 -11.36 -50.44
N ASN A 367 55.64 -12.17 -50.37
CA ASN A 367 56.41 -12.64 -51.54
C ASN A 367 56.91 -11.53 -52.48
N ASP A 368 56.99 -10.27 -52.00
CA ASP A 368 57.23 -9.08 -52.82
C ASP A 368 56.20 -8.87 -53.98
N ASP A 369 55.05 -9.56 -53.91
CA ASP A 369 53.99 -9.52 -54.92
C ASP A 369 53.00 -8.39 -54.63
N SER A 370 53.00 -7.37 -55.48
CA SER A 370 52.13 -6.20 -55.37
C SER A 370 50.65 -6.45 -55.70
N SER A 371 50.22 -7.69 -55.95
CA SER A 371 48.80 -8.05 -55.99
C SER A 371 48.24 -8.39 -54.60
N THR A 372 49.11 -8.79 -53.65
CA THR A 372 48.71 -9.33 -52.34
C THR A 372 48.35 -8.26 -51.30
N TYR A 373 48.73 -7.01 -51.53
CA TYR A 373 48.73 -5.96 -50.50
C TYR A 373 47.33 -5.51 -50.06
N HIS A 374 46.36 -5.43 -50.98
CA HIS A 374 44.96 -5.11 -50.65
C HIS A 374 44.26 -6.23 -49.87
N THR A 375 44.83 -7.43 -49.80
CA THR A 375 44.29 -8.58 -49.06
C THR A 375 44.93 -8.70 -47.68
N TYR A 376 46.25 -8.60 -47.61
CA TYR A 376 47.01 -8.90 -46.39
C TYR A 376 47.65 -7.67 -45.71
N GLY A 377 47.59 -6.50 -46.34
CA GLY A 377 48.35 -5.32 -45.96
C GLY A 377 49.84 -5.44 -46.29
N ARG A 378 50.65 -4.59 -45.65
CA ARG A 378 52.11 -4.69 -45.66
C ARG A 378 52.65 -5.40 -44.42
N LEU A 379 53.85 -5.97 -44.58
CA LEU A 379 54.69 -6.49 -43.51
C LEU A 379 55.79 -5.47 -43.18
N TYR A 380 55.98 -5.14 -41.92
CA TYR A 380 56.89 -4.09 -41.42
C TYR A 380 57.90 -4.65 -40.42
N THR A 381 59.18 -4.25 -40.51
CA THR A 381 60.10 -4.41 -39.36
C THR A 381 59.57 -3.63 -38.16
N TRP A 382 59.98 -4.00 -36.94
CA TRP A 382 59.45 -3.33 -35.74
C TRP A 382 59.74 -1.82 -35.72
N ASP A 383 60.95 -1.41 -36.09
CA ASP A 383 61.32 0.02 -36.23
C ASP A 383 60.43 0.76 -37.25
N SER A 384 60.08 0.10 -38.36
CA SER A 384 59.16 0.67 -39.35
C SER A 384 57.75 0.76 -38.80
N ALA A 385 57.28 -0.27 -38.08
CA ALA A 385 55.94 -0.33 -37.49
C ALA A 385 55.70 0.81 -36.50
N LEU A 386 56.69 1.13 -35.65
CA LEU A 386 56.65 2.23 -34.68
C LEU A 386 56.41 3.61 -35.31
N THR A 387 56.78 3.79 -36.59
CA THR A 387 56.69 5.08 -37.31
C THR A 387 55.68 5.08 -38.45
N SER A 388 54.97 3.98 -38.70
CA SER A 388 54.09 3.83 -39.87
C SER A 388 52.63 4.21 -39.63
N SER A 389 52.17 4.38 -38.39
CA SER A 389 50.76 4.73 -38.10
C SER A 389 50.40 6.17 -38.54
N PRO A 390 49.17 6.42 -39.03
CA PRO A 390 48.74 7.76 -39.44
C PRO A 390 48.40 8.68 -38.28
N PRO A 391 48.30 10.01 -38.49
CA PRO A 391 47.88 10.95 -37.43
C PRO A 391 46.52 10.59 -36.84
N GLY A 392 46.40 10.60 -35.51
CA GLY A 392 45.20 10.15 -34.79
C GLY A 392 45.11 8.64 -34.56
N TRP A 393 46.18 7.90 -34.89
CA TRP A 393 46.30 6.46 -34.75
C TRP A 393 47.73 6.06 -34.35
N HIS A 394 47.87 4.97 -33.60
CA HIS A 394 49.17 4.45 -33.18
C HIS A 394 49.28 2.92 -33.31
N LEU A 395 50.51 2.42 -33.16
CA LEU A 395 50.78 0.99 -33.07
C LEU A 395 50.40 0.52 -31.65
N PRO A 396 49.47 -0.43 -31.47
CA PRO A 396 48.92 -0.75 -30.15
C PRO A 396 49.96 -1.32 -29.18
N SER A 397 49.89 -0.90 -27.91
CA SER A 397 50.63 -1.50 -26.80
C SER A 397 50.06 -2.88 -26.42
N ILE A 398 50.83 -3.65 -25.64
CA ILE A 398 50.36 -4.94 -25.11
C ILE A 398 49.15 -4.76 -24.17
N THR A 399 48.99 -3.59 -23.56
CA THR A 399 47.86 -3.25 -22.68
C THR A 399 46.54 -3.07 -23.45
N GLU A 400 46.57 -2.41 -24.60
CA GLU A 400 45.40 -2.24 -25.49
C GLU A 400 44.96 -3.57 -26.10
N TRP A 401 45.92 -4.36 -26.58
CA TRP A 401 45.69 -5.74 -27.00
C TRP A 401 45.09 -6.58 -25.87
N THR A 402 45.62 -6.50 -24.65
CA THR A 402 45.08 -7.23 -23.49
C THR A 402 43.67 -6.76 -23.13
N THR A 403 43.36 -5.47 -23.29
CA THR A 403 42.02 -4.91 -23.10
C THR A 403 41.03 -5.48 -24.13
N LEU A 404 41.43 -5.59 -25.40
CA LEU A 404 40.61 -6.18 -26.47
C LEU A 404 40.37 -7.68 -26.22
N ILE A 405 41.42 -8.42 -25.91
CA ILE A 405 41.37 -9.86 -25.63
C ILE A 405 40.46 -10.14 -24.41
N SER A 406 40.59 -9.34 -23.35
CA SER A 406 39.77 -9.48 -22.14
C SER A 406 38.30 -9.21 -22.42
N PHE A 407 37.98 -8.13 -23.17
CA PHE A 407 36.61 -7.81 -23.58
C PHE A 407 35.96 -8.93 -24.40
N LEU A 408 36.74 -9.62 -25.25
CA LEU A 408 36.25 -10.72 -26.08
C LEU A 408 36.13 -12.08 -25.34
N GLY A 409 36.55 -12.16 -24.08
CA GLY A 409 36.41 -13.33 -23.21
C GLY A 409 37.71 -14.04 -22.83
N GLY A 410 38.87 -13.44 -23.09
CA GLY A 410 40.18 -13.99 -22.71
C GLY A 410 40.92 -14.73 -23.84
N THR A 411 42.15 -15.13 -23.56
CA THR A 411 43.11 -15.68 -24.55
C THR A 411 42.60 -16.89 -25.30
N ASP A 412 41.78 -17.73 -24.66
CA ASP A 412 41.41 -19.06 -25.17
C ASP A 412 40.20 -19.02 -26.13
N VAL A 413 39.56 -17.85 -26.27
CA VAL A 413 38.37 -17.66 -27.12
C VAL A 413 38.44 -16.42 -28.01
N ALA A 414 39.19 -15.39 -27.61
CA ALA A 414 39.23 -14.13 -28.35
C ALA A 414 39.78 -14.29 -29.77
N GLY A 415 40.73 -15.20 -30.00
CA GLY A 415 41.32 -15.42 -31.33
C GLY A 415 40.28 -15.90 -32.34
N GLY A 416 39.38 -16.79 -31.94
CA GLY A 416 38.21 -17.18 -32.73
C GLY A 416 37.32 -15.99 -33.13
N LYS A 417 37.04 -15.08 -32.19
CA LYS A 417 36.21 -13.89 -32.44
C LYS A 417 36.92 -12.81 -33.27
N LEU A 418 38.24 -12.80 -33.30
CA LEU A 418 39.07 -11.87 -34.08
C LEU A 418 39.28 -12.32 -35.53
N LYS A 419 39.36 -13.62 -35.80
CA LYS A 419 39.59 -14.18 -37.15
C LYS A 419 38.40 -13.93 -38.08
N GLU A 420 38.71 -13.68 -39.36
CA GLU A 420 37.76 -13.84 -40.47
C GLU A 420 37.05 -15.20 -40.34
N ALA A 421 35.72 -15.19 -40.46
CA ALA A 421 34.92 -16.40 -40.39
C ALA A 421 34.97 -17.18 -41.71
N GLY A 422 34.99 -18.52 -41.61
CA GLY A 422 35.14 -19.41 -42.77
C GLY A 422 36.59 -19.62 -43.19
N VAL A 423 36.82 -19.96 -44.46
CA VAL A 423 38.12 -20.40 -45.00
C VAL A 423 38.42 -19.73 -46.35
N VAL A 424 38.08 -18.44 -46.49
CA VAL A 424 38.37 -17.67 -47.72
C VAL A 424 39.87 -17.41 -47.81
N HIS A 425 40.47 -16.87 -46.74
CA HIS A 425 41.92 -16.69 -46.65
C HIS A 425 42.59 -17.65 -45.66
N TRP A 426 41.86 -18.15 -44.65
CA TRP A 426 42.38 -19.13 -43.69
C TRP A 426 42.34 -20.57 -44.19
N THR A 427 43.41 -21.31 -43.94
CA THR A 427 43.45 -22.76 -44.15
C THR A 427 42.54 -23.48 -43.15
N THR A 428 41.85 -24.52 -43.62
CA THR A 428 41.06 -25.45 -42.78
C THR A 428 41.93 -26.04 -41.67
N PRO A 429 41.49 -26.07 -40.39
CA PRO A 429 40.10 -25.91 -39.95
C PRO A 429 39.64 -24.46 -39.66
N ASN A 430 40.55 -23.48 -39.61
CA ASN A 430 40.31 -22.16 -39.02
C ASN A 430 39.51 -22.22 -37.70
N ALA A 431 39.97 -23.03 -36.75
CA ALA A 431 39.16 -23.47 -35.62
C ALA A 431 38.62 -22.29 -34.79
N GLY A 432 37.32 -22.36 -34.49
CA GLY A 432 36.58 -21.40 -33.68
C GLY A 432 36.42 -20.00 -34.28
N ALA A 433 36.72 -19.79 -35.56
CA ALA A 433 36.58 -18.49 -36.19
C ALA A 433 35.10 -18.07 -36.38
N THR A 434 34.70 -16.98 -35.74
CA THR A 434 33.32 -16.44 -35.81
C THR A 434 33.25 -15.00 -36.31
N ASN A 435 34.36 -14.26 -36.29
CA ASN A 435 34.41 -12.81 -36.54
C ASN A 435 33.43 -11.96 -35.70
N GLU A 436 32.99 -12.45 -34.54
CA GLU A 436 32.06 -11.77 -33.62
C GLU A 436 32.54 -10.40 -33.12
N SER A 437 33.80 -10.05 -33.32
CA SER A 437 34.37 -8.73 -33.00
C SER A 437 34.36 -7.74 -34.17
N GLY A 438 34.04 -8.18 -35.39
CA GLY A 438 34.18 -7.40 -36.62
C GLY A 438 35.63 -7.08 -37.00
N PHE A 439 36.61 -7.53 -36.21
CA PHE A 439 38.03 -7.27 -36.41
C PHE A 439 38.52 -7.83 -37.74
N THR A 440 38.02 -8.98 -38.19
CA THR A 440 38.30 -9.55 -39.51
C THR A 440 39.81 -9.75 -39.74
N ALA A 441 40.45 -10.52 -38.86
CA ALA A 441 41.85 -10.89 -39.03
C ALA A 441 42.03 -11.91 -40.17
N ILE A 442 42.97 -11.59 -41.08
CA ILE A 442 43.30 -12.34 -42.30
C ILE A 442 44.77 -12.80 -42.21
N PRO A 443 45.12 -14.05 -42.55
CA PRO A 443 46.44 -14.65 -42.29
C PRO A 443 47.50 -14.23 -43.30
N GLY A 444 48.03 -13.01 -43.14
CA GLY A 444 49.09 -12.43 -43.99
C GLY A 444 50.47 -13.06 -43.87
N GLY A 445 50.66 -14.07 -43.02
CA GLY A 445 51.96 -14.68 -42.79
C GLY A 445 52.98 -13.70 -42.21
N TYR A 446 54.26 -13.91 -42.52
CA TYR A 446 55.34 -13.01 -42.13
C TYR A 446 56.55 -13.08 -43.07
N ARG A 447 57.50 -12.15 -42.87
CA ARG A 447 58.83 -12.16 -43.50
C ARG A 447 59.90 -12.36 -42.43
N GLY A 448 60.69 -13.43 -42.53
CA GLY A 448 61.82 -13.70 -41.64
C GLY A 448 63.00 -12.76 -41.89
N TYR A 449 63.92 -12.70 -40.92
CA TYR A 449 65.12 -11.84 -41.03
C TYR A 449 66.06 -12.26 -42.16
N GLN A 450 65.99 -13.54 -42.60
CA GLN A 450 66.71 -14.07 -43.76
C GLN A 450 66.00 -13.76 -45.10
N SER A 451 65.00 -12.88 -45.10
CA SER A 451 64.21 -12.49 -46.28
C SER A 451 63.30 -13.57 -46.88
N ASN A 452 63.12 -14.69 -46.18
CA ASN A 452 62.10 -15.68 -46.51
C ASN A 452 60.69 -15.19 -46.10
N PHE A 453 59.67 -15.52 -46.88
CA PHE A 453 58.26 -15.32 -46.53
C PHE A 453 57.64 -16.67 -46.16
N ASP A 454 56.75 -16.68 -45.17
CA ASP A 454 56.17 -17.92 -44.66
C ASP A 454 54.78 -17.74 -44.03
N ASN A 455 54.05 -18.84 -43.87
CA ASN A 455 52.80 -18.99 -43.11
C ASN A 455 51.59 -18.13 -43.55
N VAL A 456 51.58 -17.56 -44.76
CA VAL A 456 50.33 -17.04 -45.36
C VAL A 456 49.26 -18.13 -45.39
N GLY A 457 48.03 -17.81 -45.04
CA GLY A 457 46.95 -18.79 -44.90
C GLY A 457 46.94 -19.60 -43.59
N TYR A 458 48.02 -19.58 -42.79
CA TYR A 458 48.14 -20.39 -41.56
C TYR A 458 48.22 -19.56 -40.29
N ASN A 459 48.90 -18.41 -40.34
CA ASN A 459 49.10 -17.51 -39.21
C ASN A 459 48.84 -16.06 -39.61
N CYS A 460 48.34 -15.27 -38.66
CA CYS A 460 48.41 -13.81 -38.70
C CYS A 460 49.19 -13.32 -37.48
N THR A 461 50.12 -12.38 -37.69
CA THR A 461 50.91 -11.79 -36.61
C THR A 461 50.98 -10.28 -36.78
N TRP A 462 50.77 -9.53 -35.68
CA TRP A 462 50.96 -8.08 -35.64
C TRP A 462 51.99 -7.67 -34.59
N TRP A 463 52.74 -6.62 -34.87
CA TRP A 463 53.59 -5.98 -33.87
C TRP A 463 52.78 -5.26 -32.80
N SER A 464 53.36 -5.19 -31.60
CA SER A 464 53.00 -4.20 -30.57
C SER A 464 54.09 -3.13 -30.47
N ALA A 465 53.71 -1.92 -30.02
CA ALA A 465 54.67 -0.89 -29.63
C ALA A 465 55.48 -1.26 -28.37
N THR A 466 55.07 -2.28 -27.62
CA THR A 466 55.78 -2.73 -26.41
C THR A 466 57.01 -3.58 -26.78
N GLY A 467 58.19 -2.93 -26.77
CA GLY A 467 59.49 -3.58 -26.98
C GLY A 467 59.97 -4.44 -25.81
N ASN A 468 60.99 -5.26 -26.05
CA ASN A 468 61.70 -6.03 -25.03
C ASN A 468 62.87 -5.19 -24.45
N PRO A 469 62.89 -4.86 -23.15
CA PRO A 469 64.00 -4.09 -22.58
C PRO A 469 65.36 -4.80 -22.56
N GLN A 470 65.38 -6.12 -22.78
CA GLN A 470 66.57 -6.98 -22.64
C GLN A 470 67.08 -7.57 -23.97
N ALA A 471 66.41 -7.32 -25.10
CA ALA A 471 66.75 -7.87 -26.41
C ALA A 471 66.27 -6.96 -27.56
N PRO A 472 66.88 -7.02 -28.77
CA PRO A 472 66.36 -6.35 -29.96
C PRO A 472 65.11 -7.10 -30.51
N ALA A 473 64.05 -7.09 -29.71
CA ALA A 473 62.82 -7.84 -29.90
C ALA A 473 61.63 -7.04 -29.37
N ALA A 474 60.41 -7.42 -29.77
CA ALA A 474 59.18 -6.81 -29.30
C ALA A 474 58.06 -7.83 -29.12
N TYR A 475 57.03 -7.46 -28.37
CA TYR A 475 55.81 -8.24 -28.32
C TYR A 475 55.11 -8.23 -29.67
N ALA A 476 54.56 -9.37 -30.03
CA ALA A 476 53.67 -9.56 -31.15
C ALA A 476 52.44 -10.36 -30.72
N ILE A 477 51.31 -10.08 -31.36
CA ILE A 477 50.07 -10.82 -31.19
C ILE A 477 49.92 -11.76 -32.38
N ALA A 478 49.73 -13.05 -32.13
CA ALA A 478 49.62 -14.08 -33.15
C ALA A 478 48.32 -14.87 -33.03
N LEU A 479 47.70 -15.16 -34.18
CA LEU A 479 46.56 -16.05 -34.35
C LEU A 479 46.93 -17.19 -35.30
N ASN A 480 46.46 -18.39 -35.01
CA ASN A 480 46.76 -19.60 -35.76
C ASN A 480 45.47 -20.30 -36.26
N TYR A 481 45.60 -21.08 -37.33
CA TYR A 481 44.47 -21.77 -37.96
C TYR A 481 43.94 -22.99 -37.17
N GLU A 482 44.71 -23.62 -36.28
CA GLU A 482 44.33 -24.86 -35.58
C GLU A 482 43.49 -24.65 -34.32
N ASN A 483 43.50 -23.44 -33.75
CA ASN A 483 42.85 -23.15 -32.47
C ASN A 483 42.26 -21.72 -32.41
N PRO A 484 41.35 -21.43 -31.47
CA PRO A 484 40.77 -20.10 -31.27
C PRO A 484 41.60 -19.18 -30.36
N ASN A 485 42.84 -19.55 -30.02
CA ASN A 485 43.61 -18.86 -28.98
C ASN A 485 44.33 -17.62 -29.53
N VAL A 486 44.68 -16.69 -28.63
CA VAL A 486 45.56 -15.55 -28.91
C VAL A 486 46.92 -15.76 -28.28
N GLY A 487 47.96 -15.85 -29.11
CA GLY A 487 49.35 -15.90 -28.64
C GLY A 487 49.89 -14.49 -28.39
N GLN A 488 50.36 -14.22 -27.18
CA GLN A 488 51.24 -13.08 -26.88
C GLN A 488 52.68 -13.59 -26.88
N ILE A 489 53.47 -13.22 -27.90
CA ILE A 489 54.79 -13.83 -28.16
C ILE A 489 55.87 -12.78 -28.39
N TRP A 490 57.14 -13.18 -28.24
CA TRP A 490 58.30 -12.34 -28.47
C TRP A 490 58.98 -12.69 -29.80
N HIS A 491 59.32 -11.68 -30.59
CA HIS A 491 60.08 -11.88 -31.84
C HIS A 491 61.16 -10.82 -32.03
N VAL A 492 62.24 -11.22 -32.71
CA VAL A 492 63.36 -10.34 -33.09
C VAL A 492 62.88 -9.23 -34.02
N ALA A 493 63.28 -7.99 -33.76
CA ALA A 493 62.81 -6.78 -34.45
C ALA A 493 63.06 -6.76 -35.98
N LEU A 494 63.97 -7.63 -36.46
CA LEU A 494 64.30 -7.83 -37.88
C LEU A 494 63.30 -8.70 -38.66
N HIS A 495 62.35 -9.35 -37.99
CA HIS A 495 61.18 -9.93 -38.66
C HIS A 495 60.26 -8.83 -39.19
N ALA A 496 59.47 -9.12 -40.22
CA ALA A 496 58.41 -8.23 -40.67
C ALA A 496 57.04 -8.89 -40.48
N PHE A 497 56.17 -8.21 -39.71
CA PHE A 497 54.80 -8.62 -39.39
C PHE A 497 53.82 -7.53 -39.81
N ASN A 498 52.53 -7.84 -39.83
CA ASN A 498 51.52 -6.84 -40.14
C ASN A 498 51.46 -5.75 -39.06
N VAL A 499 50.92 -4.60 -39.43
CA VAL A 499 50.54 -3.53 -38.50
C VAL A 499 49.04 -3.35 -38.59
N ARG A 500 48.42 -3.13 -37.45
CA ARG A 500 46.99 -2.81 -37.33
C ARG A 500 46.85 -1.75 -36.26
N CYS A 501 46.45 -0.56 -36.67
CA CYS A 501 46.45 0.59 -35.79
C CYS A 501 45.20 0.62 -34.91
N ILE A 502 45.37 1.19 -33.72
CA ILE A 502 44.29 1.62 -32.83
C ILE A 502 44.25 3.15 -32.83
N LYS A 503 43.05 3.72 -32.66
CA LYS A 503 42.83 5.17 -32.63
C LYS A 503 43.27 5.76 -31.27
N ASP A 504 43.83 6.96 -31.32
CA ASP A 504 44.21 7.77 -30.15
C ASP A 504 43.02 8.18 -29.27
#